data_AF-A0A9D4Q9Y0-F1
#
_entry.id   AF-A0A9D4Q9Y0-F1
#
_cell.length_a   1.000
_cell.length_b   1.000
_cell.length_c   1.000
_cell.angle_alpha   90.00
_cell.angle_beta   90.00
_cell.angle_gamma   90.00
#
_symmetry.space_group_name_H-M   'P 1'
#
loop_
_entity.id
_entity.type
_entity.pdbx_description
1 polymer ?
#
loop_
_entity_poly.entity_id
_entity_poly.type
_entity_poly.pdbx_seq_one_letter_code
_entity_poly.pdbx_strand_id
1 'polypeptide(L)'
;MHRITEFPWNVVRSTLPEVSKQQASTGKVVVLGECVVDERQKKVLSLGPKFCSEPGLGPVHRLALALTISSKAHELEKARCVGEAAGVVASNRGRVPSKVRMNSLANDLVAKGIGPLLSDKEGSFVLMTEGTFLEKATRAVDKNLKKVKEKPMAIKKRAVSLLEGLNLN
;
A
#
# COMPACT_ATOMS: atom_id res chain seq x y z
N MET A 1 -44.56 -7.13 -14.86
CA MET A 1 -44.23 -7.88 -13.62
C MET A 1 -43.03 -7.29 -12.85
N HIS A 2 -42.66 -6.02 -13.01
CA HIS A 2 -41.51 -5.44 -12.28
C HIS A 2 -41.82 -4.87 -10.88
N ARG A 3 -43.08 -4.59 -10.55
CA ARG A 3 -43.45 -4.01 -9.25
C ARG A 3 -43.49 -4.99 -8.07
N ILE A 4 -43.53 -6.29 -8.35
CA ILE A 4 -43.74 -7.30 -7.30
C ILE A 4 -42.45 -7.59 -6.52
N THR A 5 -41.27 -7.41 -7.13
CA THR A 5 -39.98 -7.72 -6.50
C THR A 5 -39.24 -6.48 -5.97
N GLU A 6 -39.53 -5.28 -6.46
CA GLU A 6 -38.94 -4.04 -5.94
C GLU A 6 -39.42 -3.71 -4.53
N PHE A 7 -40.69 -3.98 -4.21
CA PHE A 7 -41.26 -3.69 -2.90
C PHE A 7 -40.62 -4.56 -1.79
N PRO A 8 -40.52 -5.90 -1.91
CA PRO A 8 -39.80 -6.73 -0.94
C PRO A 8 -38.32 -6.35 -0.83
N TRP A 9 -37.67 -6.03 -1.95
CA TRP A 9 -36.25 -5.66 -1.95
C TRP A 9 -35.98 -4.35 -1.22
N ASN A 10 -36.82 -3.33 -1.40
CA ASN A 10 -36.67 -2.06 -0.68
C ASN A 10 -36.98 -2.21 0.82
N VAL A 11 -37.93 -3.08 1.20
CA VAL A 11 -38.21 -3.42 2.60
C VAL A 11 -37.01 -4.12 3.22
N VAL A 12 -36.47 -5.16 2.57
CA VAL A 12 -35.29 -5.88 3.07
C VAL A 12 -34.06 -4.96 3.13
N ARG A 13 -33.86 -4.10 2.13
CA ARG A 13 -32.73 -3.15 2.08
C ARG A 13 -32.73 -2.18 3.26
N SER A 14 -33.89 -1.73 3.72
CA SER A 14 -34.01 -0.86 4.90
C SER A 14 -33.70 -1.59 6.22
N THR A 15 -33.77 -2.92 6.22
CA THR A 15 -33.44 -3.77 7.37
C THR A 15 -32.02 -4.34 7.34
N LEU A 16 -31.33 -4.24 6.20
CA LEU A 16 -29.93 -4.62 6.12
C LEU A 16 -29.12 -3.61 6.94
N PRO A 17 -28.22 -4.06 7.83
CA PRO A 17 -27.36 -3.15 8.55
C PRO A 17 -26.59 -2.32 7.52
N GLU A 18 -26.78 -1.01 7.55
CA GLU A 18 -25.90 -0.11 6.83
C GLU A 18 -24.50 -0.40 7.37
N VAL A 19 -23.69 -1.08 6.56
CA VAL A 19 -22.27 -1.19 6.85
C VAL A 19 -21.75 0.23 6.68
N SER A 20 -21.80 1.01 7.76
CA SER A 20 -21.06 2.24 7.87
C SER A 20 -19.65 1.80 7.52
N LYS A 21 -19.15 2.24 6.37
CA LYS A 21 -17.77 1.96 5.98
C LYS A 21 -16.95 2.51 7.13
N GLN A 22 -16.43 1.63 7.99
CA GLN A 22 -15.58 2.04 9.07
C GLN A 22 -14.51 2.92 8.44
N GLN A 23 -14.44 4.15 8.93
CA GLN A 23 -13.53 5.14 8.39
C GLN A 23 -12.15 4.52 8.47
N ALA A 24 -11.52 4.29 7.30
CA ALA A 24 -10.25 3.58 7.22
C ALA A 24 -9.29 4.20 8.24
N SER A 25 -8.71 3.38 9.11
CA SER A 25 -7.83 3.88 10.17
C SER A 25 -6.69 4.65 9.54
N THR A 26 -6.69 5.98 9.73
CA THR A 26 -5.63 6.85 9.22
C THR A 26 -4.31 6.42 9.86
N GLY A 27 -3.35 6.03 9.03
CA GLY A 27 -2.01 5.67 9.45
C GLY A 27 -1.23 6.88 9.98
N LYS A 28 -0.24 6.61 10.83
CA LYS A 28 0.59 7.65 11.42
C LYS A 28 1.66 8.09 10.43
N VAL A 29 1.91 9.40 10.36
CA VAL A 29 3.07 9.95 9.64
C VAL A 29 3.99 10.57 10.67
N VAL A 30 5.21 10.02 10.80
CA VAL A 30 6.20 10.48 11.77
C VAL A 30 7.25 11.29 11.03
N VAL A 31 7.41 12.56 11.40
CA VAL A 31 8.44 13.44 10.85
C VAL A 31 9.63 13.40 11.81
N LEU A 32 10.81 13.00 11.33
CA LEU A 32 12.05 12.93 12.11
C LEU A 32 13.06 13.95 11.59
N GLY A 33 13.51 14.84 12.48
CA GLY A 33 14.43 15.93 12.15
C GLY A 33 13.70 17.24 11.85
N GLU A 34 14.43 18.19 11.25
CA GLU A 34 13.94 19.55 10.95
C GLU A 34 13.35 19.67 9.53
N CYS A 35 12.56 18.69 9.09
CA CYS A 35 11.94 18.75 7.77
C CYS A 35 10.52 19.31 7.80
N VAL A 36 10.25 20.28 6.93
CA VAL A 36 8.93 20.92 6.81
C VAL A 36 8.11 20.23 5.72
N VAL A 37 7.07 19.53 6.16
CA VAL A 37 6.15 18.80 5.30
C VAL A 37 4.77 19.43 5.42
N ASP A 38 4.15 19.70 4.28
CA ASP A 38 2.81 20.30 4.22
C ASP A 38 1.75 19.32 4.75
N GLU A 39 0.72 19.83 5.43
CA GLU A 39 -0.37 19.04 5.99
C GLU A 39 -1.11 18.24 4.92
N ARG A 40 -1.20 18.77 3.70
CA ARG A 40 -1.76 18.02 2.56
C ARG A 40 -0.94 16.77 2.25
N GLN A 41 0.38 16.87 2.30
CA GLN A 41 1.31 15.77 2.04
C GLN A 41 1.20 14.72 3.17
N LYS A 42 1.14 15.17 4.43
CA LYS A 42 0.91 14.29 5.59
C LYS A 42 -0.42 13.55 5.48
N LYS A 43 -1.50 14.24 5.09
CA LYS A 43 -2.82 13.61 4.92
C LYS A 43 -2.81 12.53 3.85
N VAL A 44 -2.14 12.75 2.72
CA VAL A 44 -2.00 11.72 1.69
C VAL A 44 -1.20 10.52 2.20
N LEU A 45 -0.06 10.76 2.84
CA LEU A 45 0.78 9.70 3.40
C LEU A 45 0.08 8.94 4.53
N SER A 46 -0.77 9.61 5.31
CA SER A 46 -1.56 8.98 6.37
C SER A 46 -2.58 7.97 5.85
N LEU A 47 -2.90 7.99 4.56
CA LEU A 47 -3.70 6.92 3.95
C LEU A 47 -2.93 5.59 3.93
N GLY A 48 -1.59 5.62 3.99
CA GLY A 48 -0.74 4.43 4.01
C GLY A 48 -0.38 3.92 2.62
N PRO A 49 0.65 3.05 2.52
CA PRO A 49 1.26 2.62 1.26
C PRO A 49 0.28 1.88 0.34
N LYS A 50 -0.72 1.20 0.92
CA LYS A 50 -1.74 0.45 0.18
C LYS A 50 -2.82 1.33 -0.48
N PHE A 51 -2.97 2.57 -0.02
CA PHE A 51 -3.99 3.51 -0.50
C PHE A 51 -3.41 4.59 -1.42
N CYS A 52 -2.08 4.58 -1.64
CA CYS A 52 -1.36 5.50 -2.52
C CYS A 52 -1.60 5.23 -4.02
N SER A 53 -2.11 4.05 -4.37
CA SER A 53 -2.39 3.68 -5.76
C SER A 53 -3.32 2.49 -5.80
N GLU A 54 -4.63 2.74 -5.79
CA GLU A 54 -5.53 1.75 -6.37
C GLU A 54 -5.24 1.74 -7.88
N PRO A 55 -4.86 0.61 -8.50
CA PRO A 55 -4.74 0.54 -9.94
C PRO A 55 -6.12 0.85 -10.51
N GLY A 56 -6.28 2.07 -11.02
CA GLY A 56 -7.54 2.52 -11.60
C GLY A 56 -7.81 1.69 -12.84
N LEU A 57 -8.53 0.58 -12.69
CA LEU A 57 -8.97 -0.20 -13.84
C LEU A 57 -9.80 0.72 -14.73
N GLY A 58 -9.43 0.80 -16.02
CA GLY A 58 -10.20 1.56 -16.99
C GLY A 58 -11.63 1.01 -17.12
N PRO A 59 -12.59 1.79 -17.65
CA PRO A 59 -13.98 1.36 -17.79
C PRO A 59 -14.13 0.01 -18.50
N VAL A 60 -13.34 -0.23 -19.54
CA VAL A 60 -13.31 -1.50 -20.29
C VAL A 60 -12.86 -2.67 -19.40
N HIS A 61 -11.81 -2.47 -18.61
CA HIS A 61 -11.30 -3.51 -17.71
C HIS A 61 -12.28 -3.79 -16.56
N ARG A 62 -12.98 -2.78 -16.05
CA ARG A 62 -14.05 -2.96 -15.05
C ARG A 62 -15.20 -3.78 -15.62
N LEU A 63 -15.59 -3.51 -16.86
CA LEU A 63 -16.64 -4.28 -17.53
C LEU A 63 -16.20 -5.73 -17.80
N ALA A 64 -14.97 -5.94 -18.25
CA ALA A 64 -14.41 -7.27 -18.43
C ALA A 64 -14.39 -8.06 -17.12
N LEU A 65 -13.94 -7.44 -16.02
CA LEU A 65 -13.97 -8.04 -14.68
C LEU A 65 -15.40 -8.37 -14.25
N ALA A 66 -16.35 -7.47 -14.47
CA ALA A 66 -17.75 -7.69 -14.17
C ALA A 66 -18.33 -8.88 -14.95
N LEU A 67 -17.96 -9.04 -16.23
CA LEU A 67 -18.34 -10.20 -17.04
C LEU A 67 -17.73 -11.50 -16.49
N THR A 68 -16.46 -11.48 -16.09
CA THR A 68 -15.79 -12.65 -15.47
C THR A 68 -16.39 -13.04 -14.13
N ILE A 69 -16.86 -12.09 -13.34
CA ILE A 69 -17.54 -12.36 -12.06
C ILE A 69 -18.96 -12.87 -12.34
N SER A 70 -19.69 -12.22 -13.24
CA SER A 70 -21.06 -12.57 -13.59
C SER A 70 -21.16 -13.96 -14.23
N SER A 71 -20.12 -14.43 -14.93
CA SER A 71 -20.12 -15.79 -15.51
C SER A 71 -20.13 -16.90 -14.45
N LYS A 72 -19.72 -16.59 -13.21
CA LYS A 72 -19.78 -17.49 -12.05
C LYS A 72 -21.10 -17.45 -11.29
N ALA A 73 -21.97 -16.48 -11.60
CA ALA A 73 -23.29 -16.37 -11.00
C ALA A 73 -24.25 -17.42 -11.58
N HIS A 74 -25.36 -17.65 -10.89
CA HIS A 74 -26.42 -18.53 -11.35
C HIS A 74 -27.00 -18.03 -12.69
N GLU A 75 -27.31 -18.93 -13.63
CA GLU A 75 -27.77 -18.64 -15.01
C GLU A 75 -28.84 -17.53 -15.08
N LEU A 76 -29.85 -17.61 -14.22
CA LEU A 76 -30.96 -16.65 -14.16
C LEU A 76 -30.53 -15.23 -13.71
N GLU A 77 -29.42 -15.11 -13.00
CA GLU A 77 -28.94 -13.83 -12.45
C GLU A 77 -27.84 -13.20 -13.31
N LYS A 78 -27.22 -13.95 -14.24
CA LYS A 78 -26.09 -13.47 -15.05
C LYS A 78 -26.42 -12.17 -15.79
N ALA A 79 -27.57 -12.13 -16.46
CA ALA A 79 -28.01 -10.96 -17.22
C ALA A 79 -28.23 -9.73 -16.31
N ARG A 80 -28.79 -9.95 -15.11
CA ARG A 80 -28.97 -8.89 -14.11
C ARG A 80 -27.63 -8.35 -13.63
N CYS A 81 -26.69 -9.24 -13.24
CA CYS A 81 -25.36 -8.85 -12.77
C CYS A 81 -24.58 -8.04 -13.80
N VAL A 82 -24.63 -8.44 -15.07
CA VAL A 82 -23.99 -7.70 -16.16
C VAL A 82 -24.65 -6.33 -16.38
N GLY A 83 -25.99 -6.27 -16.37
CA GLY A 83 -26.74 -5.03 -16.54
C GLY A 83 -26.46 -4.01 -15.43
N GLU A 84 -26.46 -4.46 -14.17
CA GLU A 84 -26.13 -3.61 -13.02
C GLU A 84 -24.69 -3.13 -13.06
N ALA A 85 -23.74 -4.02 -13.37
CA ALA A 85 -22.33 -3.64 -13.47
C ALA A 85 -22.07 -2.66 -14.62
N ALA A 86 -22.71 -2.86 -15.78
CA ALA A 86 -22.65 -1.93 -16.90
C ALA A 86 -23.23 -0.55 -16.52
N GLY A 87 -24.35 -0.53 -15.80
CA GLY A 87 -24.95 0.69 -15.27
C GLY A 87 -24.03 1.45 -14.31
N VAL A 88 -23.34 0.74 -13.40
CA VAL A 88 -22.37 1.32 -12.47
C VAL A 88 -21.12 1.84 -13.20
N VAL A 89 -20.63 1.13 -14.21
CA VAL A 89 -19.49 1.57 -15.03
C VAL A 89 -19.85 2.81 -15.86
N ALA A 90 -21.05 2.83 -16.46
CA ALA A 90 -21.56 3.97 -17.23
C ALA A 90 -21.74 5.22 -16.35
N SER A 91 -22.34 5.06 -15.17
CA SER A 91 -22.56 6.16 -14.20
C SER A 91 -21.25 6.73 -13.65
N ASN A 92 -20.17 5.94 -13.66
CA ASN A 92 -18.85 6.38 -13.22
C ASN A 92 -17.97 6.95 -14.36
N ARG A 93 -18.46 7.05 -15.61
CA ARG A 93 -17.66 7.53 -16.76
C ARG A 93 -17.12 8.96 -16.63
N GLY A 94 -17.62 9.77 -15.69
CA GLY A 94 -17.13 11.12 -15.42
C GLY A 94 -16.32 11.28 -14.13
N ARG A 95 -16.28 10.26 -13.26
CA ARG A 95 -15.45 10.31 -12.06
C ARG A 95 -14.03 10.02 -12.47
N VAL A 96 -13.29 11.06 -12.83
CA VAL A 96 -11.84 11.00 -12.89
C VAL A 96 -11.40 10.47 -11.54
N PRO A 97 -10.79 9.26 -11.45
CA PRO A 97 -10.21 8.83 -10.19
C PRO A 97 -9.33 9.99 -9.76
N SER A 98 -9.57 10.50 -8.55
CA SER A 98 -8.68 11.47 -7.93
C SER A 98 -7.32 10.79 -7.93
N LYS A 99 -6.52 11.05 -8.98
CA LYS A 99 -5.12 10.72 -9.00
C LYS A 99 -4.60 11.58 -7.89
N VAL A 100 -4.56 11.03 -6.68
CA VAL A 100 -3.55 11.41 -5.71
C VAL A 100 -2.28 11.34 -6.54
N ARG A 101 -1.75 12.51 -6.91
CA ARG A 101 -0.60 12.60 -7.79
C ARG A 101 0.59 12.16 -6.97
N MET A 102 0.69 10.85 -6.72
CA MET A 102 1.75 10.25 -5.93
C MET A 102 3.11 10.64 -6.53
N ASN A 103 3.17 10.74 -7.86
CA ASN A 103 4.34 11.23 -8.57
C ASN A 103 4.65 12.70 -8.22
N SER A 104 3.66 13.59 -8.11
CA SER A 104 3.95 14.97 -7.71
C SER A 104 4.35 15.04 -6.24
N LEU A 105 3.68 14.29 -5.36
CA LEU A 105 4.06 14.19 -3.95
C LEU A 105 5.49 13.67 -3.79
N ALA A 106 5.85 12.61 -4.52
CA ALA A 106 7.19 12.05 -4.52
C ALA A 106 8.22 13.05 -5.05
N ASN A 107 7.94 13.72 -6.17
CA ASN A 107 8.81 14.75 -6.72
C ASN A 107 8.99 15.92 -5.76
N ASP A 108 7.93 16.36 -5.08
CA ASP A 108 7.98 17.44 -4.09
C ASP A 108 8.82 17.05 -2.87
N LEU A 109 8.70 15.81 -2.39
CA LEU A 109 9.51 15.30 -1.28
C LEU A 109 10.97 15.17 -1.68
N VAL A 110 11.25 14.66 -2.88
CA VAL A 110 12.61 14.57 -3.44
C VAL A 110 13.22 15.96 -3.61
N ALA A 111 12.47 16.94 -4.13
CA ALA A 111 12.93 18.32 -4.27
C ALA A 111 13.29 18.96 -2.91
N LYS A 112 12.63 18.53 -1.82
CA LYS A 112 12.94 18.94 -0.45
C LYS A 112 14.05 18.10 0.22
N GLY A 113 14.60 17.10 -0.48
CA GLY A 113 15.58 16.17 0.10
C GLY A 113 15.01 15.28 1.20
N ILE A 114 13.68 15.03 1.18
CA ILE A 114 12.97 14.24 2.18
C ILE A 114 12.68 12.85 1.61
N GLY A 115 13.21 11.82 2.27
CA GLY A 115 12.94 10.42 1.96
C GLY A 115 11.78 9.88 2.81
N PRO A 116 10.67 9.42 2.21
CA PRO A 116 9.66 8.64 2.90
C PRO A 116 10.14 7.19 3.08
N LEU A 117 10.16 6.72 4.32
CA LEU A 117 10.50 5.35 4.69
C LEU A 117 9.29 4.66 5.30
N LEU A 118 9.17 3.35 5.05
CA LEU A 118 8.08 2.55 5.58
C LEU A 118 8.48 2.02 6.96
N SER A 119 7.66 2.27 7.97
CA SER A 119 7.86 1.75 9.32
C SER A 119 7.47 0.28 9.36
N ASP A 120 8.43 -0.57 9.72
CA ASP A 120 8.32 -2.03 9.80
C ASP A 120 7.16 -2.51 10.71
N LYS A 121 6.83 -1.74 11.76
CA LYS A 121 5.90 -2.21 12.80
C LYS A 121 4.45 -1.69 12.71
N GLU A 122 4.18 -0.66 11.92
CA GLU A 122 2.86 0.02 11.97
C GLU A 122 2.30 0.45 10.61
N GLY A 123 2.92 0.02 9.49
CA GLY A 123 2.47 0.44 8.15
C GLY A 123 2.45 1.96 7.95
N SER A 124 3.22 2.66 8.78
CA SER A 124 3.26 4.12 8.91
C SER A 124 4.44 4.68 8.12
N PHE A 125 4.33 5.91 7.62
CA PHE A 125 5.45 6.56 6.94
C PHE A 125 6.29 7.35 7.93
N VAL A 126 7.61 7.21 7.80
CA VAL A 126 8.60 8.03 8.48
C VAL A 126 9.23 8.95 7.44
N LEU A 127 9.14 10.26 7.66
CA LEU A 127 9.73 11.28 6.80
C LEU A 127 11.00 11.80 7.45
N MET A 128 12.12 11.76 6.73
CA MET A 128 13.39 12.31 7.21
C MET A 128 14.26 12.78 6.05
N THR A 129 15.21 13.65 6.33
CA THR A 129 16.22 14.04 5.34
C THR A 129 17.27 12.95 5.17
N GLU A 130 18.01 12.99 4.07
CA GLU A 130 19.11 12.06 3.80
C GLU A 130 20.18 12.09 4.91
N GLY A 131 20.54 13.28 5.41
CA GLY A 131 21.50 13.41 6.50
C GLY A 131 21.04 12.73 7.79
N THR A 132 19.78 12.96 8.20
CA THR A 132 19.21 12.29 9.38
C THR A 132 19.09 10.78 9.20
N PHE A 133 18.78 10.33 7.98
CA PHE A 133 18.76 8.90 7.65
C PHE A 133 20.14 8.27 7.84
N LEU A 134 21.18 8.85 7.23
CA LEU A 134 22.55 8.35 7.32
C LEU A 134 23.02 8.30 8.78
N GLU A 135 22.77 9.36 9.55
CA GLU A 135 23.14 9.39 10.97
C GLU A 135 22.48 8.25 11.76
N LYS A 136 21.16 8.05 11.59
CA LYS A 136 20.44 6.98 12.27
C LYS A 136 20.85 5.60 11.79
N ALA A 137 21.11 5.44 10.50
CA ALA A 137 21.59 4.19 9.92
C ALA A 137 22.95 3.81 10.51
N THR A 138 23.91 4.75 10.55
CA THR A 138 25.22 4.53 11.15
C THR A 138 25.11 4.16 12.63
N ARG A 139 24.30 4.90 13.41
CA ARG A 139 24.05 4.57 14.82
C ARG A 139 23.43 3.18 14.99
N ALA A 140 22.49 2.79 14.12
CA ALA A 140 21.87 1.48 14.17
C ALA A 140 22.87 0.36 13.83
N VAL A 141 23.75 0.58 12.84
CA VAL A 141 24.86 -0.32 12.50
C VAL A 141 25.80 -0.45 13.70
N ASP A 142 26.30 0.66 14.25
CA ASP A 142 27.25 0.62 15.37
C ASP A 142 26.65 0.00 16.64
N LYS A 143 25.34 0.14 16.85
CA LYS A 143 24.63 -0.47 17.99
C LYS A 143 24.46 -1.98 17.83
N ASN A 144 24.09 -2.44 16.63
CA ASN A 144 23.68 -3.84 16.42
C ASN A 144 24.81 -4.72 15.85
N LEU A 145 25.83 -4.12 15.23
CA LEU A 145 26.93 -4.83 14.62
C LEU A 145 28.23 -4.58 15.39
N LYS A 146 28.90 -5.65 15.78
CA LYS A 146 30.25 -5.57 16.35
C LYS A 146 31.24 -5.36 15.21
N LYS A 147 32.09 -4.33 15.32
CA LYS A 147 33.21 -4.14 14.40
C LYS A 147 34.17 -5.33 14.52
N VAL A 148 34.21 -6.16 13.49
CA VAL A 148 35.19 -7.24 13.38
C VAL A 148 36.51 -6.61 12.98
N LYS A 149 37.49 -6.66 13.89
CA LYS A 149 38.85 -6.15 13.63
C LYS A 149 39.61 -7.00 12.62
N GLU A 150 39.26 -8.27 12.51
CA GLU A 150 39.95 -9.22 11.65
C GLU A 150 39.41 -9.17 10.22
N LYS A 151 40.33 -9.16 9.24
CA LYS A 151 39.96 -9.22 7.83
C LYS A 151 39.30 -10.59 7.54
N PRO A 152 38.19 -10.66 6.79
CA PRO A 152 37.51 -11.91 6.49
C PRO A 152 38.43 -12.99 5.89
N MET A 153 39.40 -12.57 5.08
CA MET A 153 40.40 -13.46 4.48
C MET A 153 41.35 -14.12 5.50
N ALA A 154 41.71 -13.40 6.57
CA ALA A 154 42.55 -13.95 7.63
C ALA A 154 41.80 -14.99 8.47
N ILE A 155 40.52 -14.72 8.77
CA ILE A 155 39.62 -15.67 9.44
C ILE A 155 39.43 -16.92 8.58
N LYS A 156 39.16 -16.76 7.28
CA LYS A 156 39.02 -17.89 6.34
C LYS A 156 40.27 -18.75 6.31
N LYS A 157 41.46 -18.13 6.23
CA LYS A 157 42.73 -18.87 6.22
C LYS A 157 42.97 -19.64 7.52
N ARG A 158 42.65 -19.06 8.68
CA ARG A 158 42.71 -19.77 9.97
C ARG A 158 41.72 -20.94 10.02
N ALA A 159 40.48 -20.74 9.56
CA ALA A 159 39.46 -21.78 9.55
C ALA A 159 39.86 -22.98 8.66
N VAL A 160 40.39 -22.71 7.46
CA VAL A 160 40.91 -23.75 6.56
C VAL A 160 42.08 -24.49 7.20
N SER A 161 43.05 -23.77 7.77
CA SER A 161 44.19 -24.39 8.44
C SER A 161 43.79 -25.24 9.65
N LEU A 162 42.73 -24.87 10.36
CA LEU A 162 42.18 -25.65 11.48
C LEU A 162 41.48 -26.94 11.00
N LEU A 163 40.71 -26.86 9.90
CA LEU A 163 40.05 -28.01 9.28
C LEU A 163 41.06 -29.03 8.74
N GLU A 164 42.13 -28.54 8.09
CA GLU A 164 43.25 -29.36 7.65
C GLU A 164 43.94 -30.05 8.83
N GLY A 165 44.17 -29.32 9.94
CA GLY A 165 44.79 -29.89 11.14
C GLY A 165 43.93 -30.91 11.89
N LEU A 166 42.61 -30.88 11.71
CA LEU A 166 41.67 -31.81 12.32
C LEU A 166 41.32 -33.00 11.41
N ASN A 167 41.88 -33.07 10.19
CA ASN A 167 41.52 -34.05 9.15
C ASN A 167 40.00 -34.10 8.88
N LEU A 168 39.33 -32.95 8.90
CA LEU A 168 37.89 -32.83 8.65
C LEU A 168 37.56 -32.41 7.21
N ASN A 169 38.54 -32.48 6.31
CA ASN A 169 38.38 -32.19 4.89
C ASN A 169 37.99 -33.44 4.09
#